data_AF-A0A1X4N8D1-F1
#
_entry.id   AF-A0A1X4N8D1-F1
#
_cell.length_a   1.000
_cell.length_b   1.000
_cell.length_c   1.000
_cell.angle_alpha   90.00
_cell.angle_beta   90.00
_cell.angle_gamma   90.00
#
_symmetry.space_group_name_H-M   'P 1'
#
loop_
_entity.id
_entity.type
_entity.pdbx_description
1 polymer ?
#
loop_
_entity_poly.entity_id
_entity_poly.type
_entity_poly.pdbx_seq_one_letter_code
_entity_poly.pdbx_strand_id
1 'polypeptide(L)' 'MTKLDLKEDDIVVIRAFEDEWPEHLFRVTDVWEDCVGGVSLTGPLKDEYGEPDYDLILRVHSRAKG' A
#
# COMPACT_ATOMS: atom_id res chain seq x y z
N MET A 1 -8.93 13.05 8.24
CA MET A 1 -7.83 12.40 7.52
C MET A 1 -8.11 12.53 6.03
N THR A 2 -7.20 13.14 5.29
CA THR A 2 -7.32 13.34 3.84
C THR A 2 -7.22 11.96 3.19
N LYS A 3 -8.34 11.41 2.71
CA LYS A 3 -8.37 10.17 1.95
C LYS A 3 -7.41 10.36 0.76
N LEU A 4 -6.30 9.63 0.74
CA LEU A 4 -5.40 9.65 -0.41
C LEU A 4 -6.24 9.18 -1.61
N ASP A 5 -6.34 10.01 -2.65
CA ASP A 5 -7.00 9.65 -3.91
C ASP A 5 -6.14 8.59 -4.61
N LEU A 6 -6.14 7.36 -4.09
CA LEU A 6 -5.36 6.24 -4.61
C LEU A 6 -6.08 5.63 -5.80
N LYS A 7 -5.30 5.14 -6.74
CA LYS A 7 -5.77 4.47 -7.95
C LYS A 7 -5.09 3.13 -8.09
N GLU A 8 -5.71 2.27 -8.90
CA GLU A 8 -5.09 1.05 -9.38
C GLU A 8 -3.72 1.37 -10.01
N ASP A 9 -2.74 0.51 -9.73
CA ASP A 9 -1.32 0.63 -10.11
C ASP A 9 -0.51 1.72 -9.37
N ASP A 10 -1.12 2.49 -8.46
CA ASP A 10 -0.35 3.36 -7.55
C ASP A 10 0.55 2.52 -6.64
N ILE A 11 1.78 3.01 -6.41
CA ILE A 11 2.71 2.41 -5.46
C ILE A 11 2.74 3.29 -4.21
N VAL A 12 2.41 2.69 -3.07
CA VAL A 12 2.40 3.34 -1.75
C VAL A 12 3.47 2.76 -0.85
N VAL A 13 3.83 3.53 0.19
CA VAL A 13 4.71 3.07 1.26
C VAL A 13 3.85 2.70 2.46
N ILE A 14 3.86 1.43 2.83
CA ILE A 14 3.21 0.91 4.03
C ILE A 14 4.17 1.08 5.19
N ARG A 15 3.72 1.70 6.29
CA ARG A 15 4.52 1.85 7.51
C ARG A 15 4.89 0.49 8.07
N ALA A 16 6.01 0.45 8.78
CA ALA A 16 6.27 -0.67 9.66
C ALA A 16 5.19 -0.74 10.76
N PHE A 17 4.67 -1.94 10.99
CA PHE A 17 3.74 -2.26 12.06
C PHE A 17 4.11 -3.62 12.65
N GLU A 18 4.19 -3.72 13.97
CA GLU A 18 4.73 -4.91 14.66
C GLU A 18 6.18 -5.24 14.24
N ASP A 19 6.78 -6.26 14.85
CA ASP A 19 8.16 -6.67 14.54
C ASP A 19 8.28 -7.43 13.20
N GLU A 20 7.18 -8.00 12.70
CA GLU A 20 7.17 -8.88 11.52
C GLU A 20 6.81 -8.17 10.20
N TRP A 21 6.24 -6.95 10.25
CA TRP A 21 5.88 -6.20 9.04
C TRP A 21 6.67 -4.89 8.94
N PRO A 22 7.87 -4.93 8.33
CA PRO A 22 8.66 -3.73 8.12
C PRO A 22 8.06 -2.83 7.05
N GLU A 23 8.57 -1.59 6.98
CA GLU A 23 8.20 -0.66 5.92
C GLU A 23 8.50 -1.27 4.54
N HIS A 24 7.52 -1.25 3.66
CA HIS A 24 7.65 -1.80 2.32
C HIS A 24 6.83 -1.04 1.28
N LEU A 25 7.22 -1.20 0.02
CA LEU A 25 6.46 -0.73 -1.12
C LEU A 25 5.32 -1.71 -1.41
N PHE A 26 4.16 -1.14 -1.71
CA PHE A 26 2.95 -1.90 -1.99
C PHE A 26 2.28 -1.31 -3.22
N ARG A 27 1.97 -2.16 -4.20
CA ARG A 27 1.26 -1.76 -5.41
C ARG A 27 -0.22 -2.03 -5.23
N VAL A 28 -1.01 -0.96 -5.30
CA VAL A 28 -2.46 -1.00 -5.23
C VAL A 28 -3.00 -1.66 -6.49
N THR A 29 -3.82 -2.70 -6.33
CA THR A 29 -4.60 -3.31 -7.42
C THR A 29 -6.08 -3.04 -7.26
N ASP A 30 -6.54 -2.81 -6.03
CA ASP A 30 -7.95 -2.63 -5.69
C ASP A 30 -8.09 -1.49 -4.67
N VAL A 31 -9.10 -0.65 -4.83
CA VAL A 31 -9.36 0.49 -3.93
C VAL A 31 -10.78 0.37 -3.39
N TRP A 32 -10.90 0.20 -2.08
CA TRP A 32 -12.20 0.14 -1.39
C TRP A 32 -12.43 1.35 -0.51
N GLU A 33 -13.61 1.41 0.13
CA GLU A 33 -13.99 2.57 0.93
C GLU A 33 -13.13 2.74 2.19
N ASP A 34 -12.64 1.64 2.75
CA ASP A 34 -11.97 1.53 4.05
C ASP A 34 -10.51 1.04 3.97
N CYS A 35 -10.15 0.28 2.95
CA CYS A 35 -8.77 -0.19 2.72
C CYS A 35 -8.41 -0.22 1.22
N VAL A 36 -7.17 -0.63 0.93
CA VAL A 36 -6.71 -0.93 -0.44
C VAL A 36 -6.19 -2.35 -0.52
N GLY A 37 -6.45 -3.02 -1.64
CA GLY A 37 -5.93 -4.33 -1.97
C GLY A 37 -4.74 -4.21 -2.93
N GLY A 38 -3.84 -5.17 -2.88
CA GLY A 38 -2.63 -5.11 -3.70
C GLY A 38 -1.55 -6.09 -3.31
N VAL A 39 -0.37 -5.89 -3.88
CA VAL A 39 0.77 -6.79 -3.73
C VAL A 39 1.99 -6.02 -3.24
N SER A 40 2.67 -6.59 -2.25
CA SER A 40 3.93 -6.06 -1.72
C SER A 40 5.06 -6.24 -2.74
N LEU A 41 5.77 -5.16 -3.05
CA LEU A 41 6.86 -5.15 -4.02
C LEU A 41 8.22 -5.39 -3.37
N THR A 42 8.35 -5.13 -2.07
CA THR A 42 9.61 -5.21 -1.33
C THR A 42 9.40 -5.78 0.06
N GLY A 43 10.50 -6.08 0.75
CA GLY A 43 10.46 -6.58 2.13
C GLY A 43 10.22 -8.09 2.22
N PRO A 44 9.98 -8.61 3.43
CA PRO A 44 9.75 -10.04 3.66
C PRO A 44 8.43 -10.54 3.06
N LEU A 45 7.48 -9.62 2.82
CA LEU A 45 6.18 -9.89 2.21
C LEU A 45 6.20 -9.79 0.68
N LYS A 46 7.38 -9.67 0.04
CA LYS A 46 7.44 -9.47 -1.40
C LYS A 46 6.64 -10.55 -2.15
N ASP A 47 5.85 -10.12 -3.13
CA ASP A 47 4.95 -10.93 -3.96
C ASP A 47 3.72 -11.48 -3.20
N GLU A 48 3.55 -11.15 -1.91
CA GLU A 48 2.35 -11.46 -1.14
C GLU A 48 1.25 -10.41 -1.34
N TYR A 49 0.01 -10.90 -1.38
CA TYR A 49 -1.19 -10.07 -1.41
C TYR A 49 -1.53 -9.56 0.00
N GLY A 50 -1.97 -8.31 0.09
CA GLY A 50 -2.38 -7.70 1.35
C GLY A 50 -3.54 -6.73 1.17
N GLU A 51 -4.15 -6.36 2.30
CA GLU A 51 -5.29 -5.45 2.35
C GLU A 51 -5.08 -4.37 3.43
N PRO A 52 -4.01 -3.54 3.33
CA PRO A 52 -3.72 -2.55 4.35
C PRO A 52 -4.78 -1.43 4.41
N ASP A 53 -5.13 -1.03 5.63
CA ASP A 53 -5.93 0.16 5.89
C ASP A 53 -5.19 1.44 5.46
N TYR A 54 -5.94 2.49 5.11
CA TYR A 54 -5.37 3.78 4.74
C TYR A 54 -4.50 4.42 5.84
N ASP A 55 -4.71 4.06 7.12
CA ASP A 55 -3.88 4.55 8.25
C ASP A 55 -2.44 4.01 8.21
N LEU A 56 -2.25 2.84 7.59
CA LEU A 56 -0.93 2.24 7.42
C LEU A 56 -0.15 2.87 6.26
N ILE A 57 -0.81 3.63 5.39
CA ILE A 57 -0.17 4.26 4.23
C ILE A 57 0.51 5.55 4.65
N LEU A 58 1.85 5.55 4.66
CA LEU A 58 2.63 6.75 4.99
C LEU A 58 2.55 7.81 3.90
N ARG A 59 2.68 7.37 2.64
CA ARG A 59 2.71 8.25 1.46
C ARG A 59 2.62 7.44 0.17
N VAL A 60 2.28 8.13 -0.91
CA VAL A 60 2.41 7.59 -2.27
C VAL A 60 3.86 7.71 -2.73
N HIS A 61 4.45 6.59 -3.14
CA HIS A 61 5.79 6.51 -3.70
C HIS A 61 5.80 6.85 -5.20
N SER A 62 4.88 6.24 -5.96
CA SER A 62 4.71 6.50 -7.39
C SER A 62 3.24 6.44 -7.74
N ARG A 63 2.80 7.32 -8.64
CA ARG A 63 1.45 7.29 -9.19
C ARG A 63 1.45 6.46 -10.46
N ALA A 64 0.36 5.73 -10.70
CA ALA A 64 0.08 5.14 -11.99
C ALA A 64 0.16 6.23 -13.05
N LYS A 65 0.92 5.98 -14.12
CA LYS A 65 0.94 6.91 -15.25
C LYS A 65 -0.35 6.71 -16.03
N GLY A 66 -1.28 7.65 -15.88
CA GLY A 66 -2.43 7.80 -16.77
C GLY A 66 -2.00 8.08 -18.20
#